data_AF-A0A7S1MV34-F1
#
_entry.id   AF-A0A7S1MV34-F1
#
_cell.length_a   1.000
_cell.length_b   1.000
_cell.length_c   1.000
_cell.angle_alpha   90.00
_cell.angle_beta   90.00
_cell.angle_gamma   90.00
#
_symmetry.space_group_name_H-M   'P 1'
#
loop_
_entity.id
_entity.type
_entity.pdbx_description
1 polymer ?
#
loop_
_entity_poly.entity_id
_entity_poly.type
_entity_poly.pdbx_seq_one_letter_code
_entity_poly.pdbx_strand_id
1 'polypeptide(L)'
;AFEALFTTWCLCPAAALSLCLLSQEYKTACLLTTSIGSRIQSMHPEEVVSLLVQLDRLVQLLEAPLFVPLRLHLLEPATHPYLVKALYSVLMLLPQSEVFETLRRRLKSVPTVSMLHLQPATGA
;
A
#
# COMPACT_ATOMS: atom_id res chain seq x y z
N ALA A 1 -13.29 3.00 16.32
CA ALA A 1 -13.71 1.92 15.40
C ALA A 1 -12.51 1.32 14.67
N PHE A 2 -11.67 2.12 14.01
CA PHE A 2 -10.45 1.66 13.33
C PHE A 2 -9.51 0.84 14.23
N GLU A 3 -9.13 1.33 15.42
CA GLU A 3 -8.17 0.64 16.30
C GLU A 3 -8.63 -0.78 16.74
N ALA A 4 -9.92 -0.95 17.03
CA ALA A 4 -10.49 -2.24 17.42
C ALA A 4 -10.52 -3.25 16.25
N LEU A 5 -10.75 -2.77 15.02
CA LEU A 5 -10.68 -3.60 13.82
C LEU A 5 -9.23 -3.86 13.40
N PHE A 6 -8.35 -2.89 13.58
CA PHE A 6 -6.94 -3.00 13.22
C PHE A 6 -6.22 -4.09 14.01
N THR A 7 -6.42 -4.15 15.34
CA THR A 7 -5.79 -5.19 16.20
C THR A 7 -6.23 -6.60 15.83
N THR A 8 -7.51 -6.80 15.52
CA THR A 8 -8.03 -8.10 15.07
C THR A 8 -7.58 -8.44 13.64
N TRP A 9 -7.42 -7.44 12.77
CA TRP A 9 -7.03 -7.64 11.38
C TRP A 9 -5.52 -7.79 11.19
N CYS A 10 -4.68 -7.43 12.17
CA CYS A 10 -3.24 -7.71 12.16
C CYS A 10 -2.89 -9.22 12.11
N LEU A 11 -3.85 -10.10 12.40
CA LEU A 11 -3.74 -11.54 12.15
C LEU A 11 -3.65 -11.86 10.65
N CYS A 12 -4.09 -10.93 9.78
CA CYS A 12 -4.07 -11.02 8.34
C CYS A 12 -3.46 -9.73 7.75
N PRO A 13 -2.15 -9.69 7.47
CA PRO A 13 -1.46 -8.43 7.14
C PRO A 13 -2.04 -7.71 5.91
N ALA A 14 -2.50 -8.44 4.89
CA ALA A 14 -3.14 -7.86 3.72
C ALA A 14 -4.51 -7.24 4.03
N ALA A 15 -5.28 -7.82 4.96
CA ALA A 15 -6.55 -7.25 5.40
C ALA A 15 -6.31 -5.95 6.19
N ALA A 16 -5.38 -5.96 7.14
CA ALA A 16 -4.99 -4.76 7.90
C ALA A 16 -4.53 -3.64 6.95
N LEU A 17 -3.72 -3.98 5.94
CA LEU A 17 -3.29 -3.03 4.92
C LEU A 17 -4.47 -2.48 4.10
N SER A 18 -5.41 -3.33 3.69
CA SER A 18 -6.62 -2.93 2.96
C SER A 18 -7.45 -1.94 3.78
N LEU A 19 -7.61 -2.20 5.08
CA LEU A 19 -8.32 -1.34 6.01
C LEU A 19 -7.63 0.03 6.14
N CYS A 20 -6.30 0.05 6.32
CA CYS A 20 -5.55 1.31 6.37
C CYS A 20 -5.69 2.15 5.11
N LEU A 21 -5.60 1.52 3.94
CA LEU A 21 -5.73 2.22 2.66
C LEU A 21 -7.15 2.76 2.47
N LEU A 22 -8.17 2.00 2.86
CA LEU A 22 -9.57 2.41 2.80
C LEU A 22 -9.90 3.54 3.78
N SER A 23 -9.37 3.46 5.00
CA SER A 23 -9.55 4.48 6.05
C SER A 23 -8.64 5.69 5.90
N GLN A 24 -7.82 5.73 4.84
CA GLN A 24 -6.86 6.81 4.56
C GLN A 24 -5.74 6.95 5.60
N GLU A 25 -5.48 5.89 6.37
CA GLU A 25 -4.39 5.79 7.36
C GLU A 25 -3.07 5.40 6.66
N TYR A 26 -2.60 6.27 5.76
CA TYR A 26 -1.48 5.97 4.86
C TYR A 26 -0.14 5.78 5.58
N LYS A 27 0.08 6.51 6.68
CA LYS A 27 1.28 6.34 7.50
C LYS A 27 1.35 4.94 8.09
N THR A 28 0.22 4.46 8.63
CA THR A 28 0.07 3.11 9.18
C THR A 28 0.22 2.05 8.08
N ALA A 29 -0.37 2.27 6.90
CA ALA A 29 -0.18 1.40 5.74
C ALA A 29 1.30 1.24 5.38
N CYS A 30 2.07 2.34 5.34
CA CYS A 30 3.51 2.31 5.04
C CYS A 30 4.34 1.57 6.10
N LEU A 31 3.99 1.70 7.38
CA LEU A 31 4.64 0.97 8.47
C LEU A 31 4.32 -0.53 8.37
N LEU A 32 3.07 -0.88 8.08
CA LEU A 32 2.66 -2.26 7.87
C LEU A 32 3.40 -2.92 6.70
N THR A 33 3.51 -2.28 5.55
CA THR A 33 4.24 -2.85 4.41
C THR A 33 5.71 -3.10 4.72
N THR A 34 6.33 -2.21 5.51
CA THR A 34 7.72 -2.38 5.97
C THR A 34 7.84 -3.58 6.93
N SER A 35 6.91 -3.69 7.88
CA SER A 35 6.86 -4.83 8.81
C SER A 35 6.63 -6.14 8.07
N ILE A 36 5.69 -6.18 7.12
CA ILE A 36 5.44 -7.34 6.26
C ILE A 36 6.74 -7.77 5.56
N GLY A 37 7.44 -6.83 4.91
CA GLY A 37 8.70 -7.11 4.22
C GLY A 37 9.74 -7.76 5.13
N SER A 38 9.90 -7.27 6.36
CA SER A 38 10.84 -7.86 7.34
C SER A 38 10.46 -9.27 7.80
N ARG A 39 9.17 -9.60 7.82
CA ARG A 39 8.64 -10.87 8.31
C ARG A 39 8.58 -11.96 7.24
N ILE A 40 8.57 -11.61 5.95
CA ILE A 40 8.50 -12.59 4.85
C ILE A 40 9.64 -13.62 4.94
N GLN A 41 10.84 -13.21 5.37
CA GLN A 41 11.99 -14.11 5.49
C GLN A 41 11.84 -15.18 6.58
N SER A 42 11.04 -14.92 7.61
CA SER A 42 10.79 -15.85 8.72
C SER A 42 9.45 -16.58 8.61
N MET A 43 8.62 -16.25 7.62
CA MET A 43 7.35 -16.93 7.37
C MET A 43 7.57 -18.26 6.66
N HIS A 44 6.68 -19.20 6.94
CA HIS A 44 6.62 -20.43 6.18
C HIS A 44 6.19 -20.16 4.73
N PRO A 45 6.70 -20.91 3.73
CA PRO A 45 6.40 -20.66 2.32
C PRO A 45 4.90 -20.60 1.99
N GLU A 46 4.08 -21.45 2.60
CA GLU A 46 2.63 -21.49 2.43
C GLU A 46 1.93 -20.21 2.93
N GLU A 47 2.42 -19.60 4.02
CA GLU A 47 1.91 -18.34 4.54
C GLU A 47 2.29 -17.19 3.62
N VAL A 48 3.51 -17.19 3.09
CA VAL A 48 3.97 -16.19 2.12
C VAL A 48 3.12 -16.24 0.85
N VAL A 49 2.87 -17.43 0.31
CA VAL A 49 2.00 -17.59 -0.87
C VAL A 49 0.59 -17.06 -0.59
N SER A 50 0.01 -17.40 0.56
CA SER A 50 -1.31 -16.90 0.96
C SER A 50 -1.34 -15.37 1.05
N LEU A 51 -0.31 -14.76 1.67
CA LEU A 51 -0.15 -13.32 1.75
C LEU A 51 -0.05 -12.68 0.36
N LEU A 52 0.76 -13.23 -0.55
CA LEU A 52 0.92 -12.70 -1.91
C LEU A 52 -0.41 -12.74 -2.69
N VAL A 53 -1.16 -13.84 -2.59
CA VAL A 53 -2.50 -13.94 -3.20
C VAL A 53 -3.46 -12.88 -2.65
N GLN A 54 -3.38 -12.57 -1.35
CA GLN A 54 -4.20 -11.52 -0.76
C GLN A 54 -3.76 -10.12 -1.17
N LEU A 55 -2.45 -9.87 -1.30
CA LEU A 55 -1.93 -8.62 -1.84
C LEU A 55 -2.34 -8.43 -3.30
N ASP A 56 -2.36 -9.49 -4.09
CA ASP A 56 -2.87 -9.44 -5.46
C ASP A 56 -4.34 -9.00 -5.51
N ARG A 57 -5.18 -9.59 -4.65
CA ARG A 57 -6.59 -9.18 -4.51
C ARG A 57 -6.73 -7.73 -4.06
N LEU A 58 -5.89 -7.27 -3.12
CA LEU A 58 -5.87 -5.86 -2.72
C LEU A 58 -5.57 -4.95 -3.91
N VAL A 59 -4.56 -5.25 -4.72
CA VAL A 59 -4.25 -4.43 -5.90
C VAL A 59 -5.43 -4.39 -6.88
N GLN A 60 -6.10 -5.50 -7.10
CA GLN A 60 -7.32 -5.52 -7.93
C GLN A 60 -8.44 -4.66 -7.31
N LEU A 61 -8.59 -4.69 -5.98
CA LEU A 61 -9.53 -3.83 -5.27
C LEU A 61 -9.21 -2.34 -5.39
N LEU A 62 -7.93 -1.94 -5.53
CA LEU A 62 -7.57 -0.53 -5.73
C LEU A 62 -8.16 0.06 -7.02
N GLU A 63 -8.49 -0.78 -8.00
CA GLU A 63 -9.16 -0.35 -9.23
C GLU A 63 -10.69 -0.25 -9.07
N ALA A 64 -11.25 -0.82 -8.00
CA ALA A 64 -12.68 -0.75 -7.71
C ALA A 64 -13.14 0.69 -7.37
N PRO A 65 -14.43 1.01 -7.59
CA PRO A 65 -14.98 2.35 -7.30
C PRO A 65 -14.78 2.82 -5.86
N LEU A 66 -14.77 1.90 -4.89
CA LEU A 66 -14.56 2.21 -3.48
C LEU A 66 -13.22 2.92 -3.23
N PHE A 67 -12.20 2.66 -4.05
CA PHE A 67 -10.86 3.25 -3.94
C PHE A 67 -10.65 4.46 -4.85
N VAL A 68 -11.70 5.03 -5.46
CA VAL A 68 -11.59 6.31 -6.21
C VAL A 68 -10.95 7.42 -5.35
N PRO A 69 -11.34 7.64 -4.07
CA PRO A 69 -10.73 8.70 -3.26
C PRO A 69 -9.23 8.53 -3.09
N LEU A 70 -8.77 7.29 -2.81
CA LEU A 70 -7.35 6.97 -2.71
C LEU A 70 -6.61 7.30 -4.02
N ARG A 71 -7.19 6.96 -5.17
CA ARG A 71 -6.59 7.24 -6.48
C ARG A 71 -6.52 8.74 -6.79
N LEU A 72 -7.47 9.53 -6.32
CA LEU A 72 -7.41 10.99 -6.43
C LEU A 72 -6.31 11.57 -5.52
N HIS A 73 -6.15 11.05 -4.29
CA HIS A 73 -5.05 11.45 -3.40
C HIS A 73 -3.66 11.20 -3.97
N LEU A 74 -3.51 10.27 -4.94
CA LEU A 74 -2.24 10.08 -5.65
C LEU A 74 -1.81 11.31 -6.47
N LEU A 75 -2.76 12.17 -6.85
CA LEU A 75 -2.44 13.42 -7.56
C LEU A 75 -1.78 14.46 -6.64
N GLU A 76 -1.87 14.29 -5.32
CA GLU A 76 -1.41 15.23 -4.29
C GLU A 76 -0.35 14.61 -3.36
N PRO A 77 0.82 14.18 -3.88
CA PRO A 77 1.85 13.50 -3.11
C PRO A 77 2.51 14.38 -2.03
N ALA A 78 2.42 15.71 -2.13
CA ALA A 78 2.86 16.61 -1.07
C ALA A 78 1.98 16.49 0.18
N THR A 79 0.67 16.30 -0.01
CA THR A 79 -0.32 16.14 1.07
C THR A 79 -0.35 14.69 1.56
N HIS A 80 -0.14 13.72 0.66
CA HIS A 80 -0.23 12.29 0.96
C HIS A 80 1.08 11.53 0.64
N PRO A 81 2.24 11.92 1.20
CA PRO A 81 3.53 11.32 0.86
C PRO A 81 3.61 9.84 1.24
N TYR A 82 2.95 9.45 2.34
CA TYR A 82 2.90 8.06 2.80
C TYR A 82 2.08 7.16 1.89
N LEU A 83 1.10 7.69 1.15
CA LEU A 83 0.30 6.89 0.22
C LEU A 83 1.16 6.36 -0.92
N VAL A 84 1.90 7.27 -1.57
CA VAL A 84 2.81 6.91 -2.66
C VAL A 84 3.84 5.90 -2.17
N LYS A 85 4.47 6.16 -1.02
CA LYS A 85 5.43 5.24 -0.43
C LYS A 85 4.81 3.87 -0.13
N ALA A 86 3.63 3.82 0.48
CA ALA A 86 2.94 2.56 0.79
C ALA A 86 2.63 1.75 -0.47
N LEU A 87 2.12 2.37 -1.53
CA LEU A 87 1.80 1.65 -2.78
C LEU A 87 3.07 1.16 -3.50
N TYR A 88 4.16 1.93 -3.51
CA TYR A 88 5.44 1.43 -4.02
C TYR A 88 6.01 0.32 -3.14
N SER A 89 5.83 0.38 -1.81
CA SER A 89 6.20 -0.73 -0.93
C SER A 89 5.40 -2.00 -1.25
N VAL A 90 4.08 -1.90 -1.47
CA VAL A 90 3.26 -3.04 -1.94
C VAL A 90 3.79 -3.58 -3.26
N LEU A 91 4.07 -2.69 -4.22
CA LEU A 91 4.64 -3.07 -5.52
C LEU A 91 5.94 -3.88 -5.37
N MET A 92 6.82 -3.51 -4.42
CA MET A 92 8.08 -4.22 -4.15
C MET A 92 7.92 -5.53 -3.38
N LEU A 93 6.77 -5.77 -2.73
CA LEU A 93 6.46 -7.06 -2.09
C LEU A 93 5.91 -8.08 -3.08
N LEU A 94 5.35 -7.63 -4.21
CA LEU A 94 4.75 -8.51 -5.21
C LEU A 94 5.81 -9.15 -6.12
N PRO A 95 5.62 -10.41 -6.54
CA PRO A 95 6.36 -10.97 -7.67
C PRO A 95 6.02 -10.19 -8.95
N GLN A 96 6.88 -10.25 -9.98
CA GLN A 96 6.67 -9.58 -11.28
C GLN A 96 5.54 -10.25 -12.10
N SER A 97 4.31 -10.14 -11.61
CA SER A 97 3.08 -10.68 -12.18
C SER A 97 2.29 -9.62 -12.98
N GLU A 98 1.18 -10.02 -13.60
CA GLU A 98 0.25 -9.07 -14.22
C GLU A 98 -0.33 -8.05 -13.21
N VAL A 99 -0.46 -8.46 -11.95
CA VAL A 99 -0.96 -7.60 -10.87
C VAL A 99 0.08 -6.56 -10.50
N PHE A 100 1.37 -6.94 -10.45
CA PHE A 100 2.48 -5.99 -10.35
C PHE A 100 2.44 -4.96 -11.48
N GLU A 101 2.27 -5.39 -12.73
CA GLU A 101 2.19 -4.46 -13.86
C GLU A 101 0.94 -3.56 -13.81
N THR A 102 -0.16 -4.06 -13.27
CA THR A 102 -1.38 -3.26 -13.05
C THR A 102 -1.11 -2.12 -12.07
N LEU A 103 -0.56 -2.42 -10.89
CA LEU A 103 -0.21 -1.38 -9.91
C LEU A 103 0.86 -0.42 -10.45
N ARG A 104 1.87 -0.95 -11.15
CA ARG A 104 2.93 -0.15 -11.77
C ARG A 104 2.38 0.83 -12.79
N ARG A 105 1.45 0.41 -13.66
CA ARG A 105 0.79 1.29 -14.63
C ARG A 105 -0.02 2.38 -13.94
N ARG A 106 -0.77 2.05 -12.89
CA ARG A 106 -1.50 3.04 -12.08
C ARG A 106 -0.55 4.08 -11.50
N LEU A 107 0.55 3.67 -10.88
CA LEU A 107 1.54 4.59 -10.30
C LEU A 107 2.24 5.44 -11.38
N LYS A 108 2.54 4.87 -12.55
CA LYS A 108 3.12 5.62 -13.69
C LYS A 108 2.16 6.61 -14.33
N SER A 109 0.84 6.43 -14.20
CA SER A 109 -0.16 7.37 -14.72
C SER A 109 -0.26 8.66 -13.91
N VAL A 110 0.33 8.68 -12.71
CA VAL A 110 0.38 9.86 -11.85
C VAL A 110 1.49 10.79 -12.35
N PRO A 111 1.25 12.11 -12.48
CA PRO A 111 2.25 13.04 -12.98
C PRO A 111 3.54 13.01 -12.14
N THR A 112 4.66 12.65 -12.76
CA THR A 112 5.98 12.56 -12.11
C THR A 112 6.42 13.88 -11.48
N VAL A 113 5.92 15.02 -11.99
CA VAL A 113 6.18 16.38 -11.48
C VAL A 113 5.74 16.54 -10.03
N SER A 114 4.67 15.83 -9.63
CA SER A 114 4.18 15.85 -8.26
C SER A 114 5.13 15.08 -7.30
N MET A 115 5.83 14.04 -7.77
CA MET A 115 6.77 13.27 -6.94
C MET A 115 8.12 13.98 -6.71
N LEU A 116 8.50 14.93 -7.57
CA LEU A 116 9.74 15.71 -7.41
C LEU A 116 9.71 16.67 -6.21
N HIS A 117 8.52 16.95 -5.66
CA HIS A 117 8.33 17.79 -4.47
C HIS A 117 8.37 17.02 -3.13
N LEU A 118 8.81 15.76 -3.12
CA LEU A 118 9.24 15.08 -1.88
C LEU A 118 10.57 15.66 -1.38
N GLN A 119 10.66 16.99 -1.24
CA GLN A 119 11.67 17.57 -0.37
C GLN A 119 11.27 17.22 1.07
N PRO A 120 12.19 16.73 1.92
CA PRO A 120 11.92 16.76 3.34
C PRO A 120 11.70 18.24 3.68
N ALA A 121 10.54 18.57 4.25
CA ALA A 121 10.42 19.84 4.96
C ALA A 121 11.47 19.78 6.07
N THR A 122 12.65 20.32 5.79
CA THR A 122 13.64 20.65 6.80
C THR A 122 12.93 21.64 7.72
N GLY A 123 12.60 21.16 8.92
CA GLY A 123 12.06 22.00 9.98
C GLY A 123 12.96 23.21 10.18
N ALA A 124 12.33 24.38 10.15
CA ALA A 124 12.78 25.54 10.91
C ALA A 124 12.22 25.42 12.33
#